data_AF-A0A8C2Q1G8-F1
#
_entry.id   AF-A0A8C2Q1G8-F1
#
_cell.length_a   1.000
_cell.length_b   1.000
_cell.length_c   1.000
_cell.angle_alpha   90.00
_cell.angle_beta   90.00
_cell.angle_gamma   90.00
#
_symmetry.space_group_name_H-M   'P 1'
#
loop_
_entity.id
_entity.type
_entity.pdbx_description
1 polymer ?
#
loop_
_entity_poly.entity_id
_entity_poly.type
_entity_poly.pdbx_seq_one_letter_code
_entity_poly.pdbx_strand_id
1 'polypeptide(L)'
;MSFNNIMDEVNRADPPNWIQQHAVYQDLMHLDVGDSAQVYAAFLVYMDLTEVRKWKEVVGVSCPELQAVLLEAREKEGEAAQMIFPLPSHRSIKHREYETFTVILSLLSSSF
;
A
#
# COMPACT_ATOMS: atom_id res chain seq x y z
N MET A 1 0.62 5.45 -42.94
CA MET A 1 0.98 6.07 -41.64
C MET A 1 0.12 5.41 -40.58
N SER A 2 0.69 4.45 -39.85
CA SER A 2 0.00 3.72 -38.78
C SER A 2 -0.01 4.56 -37.51
N PHE A 3 -1.16 5.18 -37.23
CA PHE A 3 -1.42 5.92 -35.98
C PHE A 3 -2.04 5.03 -34.89
N ASN A 4 -2.00 3.71 -35.02
CA ASN A 4 -2.71 2.79 -34.11
C ASN A 4 -1.79 1.88 -33.29
N ASN A 5 -0.48 2.14 -33.21
CA ASN A 5 0.49 1.26 -32.55
C ASN A 5 1.21 1.87 -31.33
N ILE A 6 0.78 3.02 -30.77
CA ILE A 6 1.63 3.75 -29.80
C ILE A 6 1.01 3.96 -28.41
N MET A 7 -0.30 3.79 -28.17
CA MET A 7 -0.88 4.22 -26.87
C MET A 7 -1.80 3.25 -26.13
N ASP A 8 -2.21 2.13 -26.72
CA ASP A 8 -3.21 1.26 -26.07
C ASP A 8 -2.69 -0.13 -25.65
N GLU A 9 -1.41 -0.45 -25.86
CA GLU A 9 -0.83 -1.73 -25.44
C GLU A 9 -0.16 -1.61 -24.07
N VAL A 10 -1.02 -1.43 -23.06
CA VAL A 10 -0.99 -2.11 -21.75
C VAL A 10 0.36 -2.72 -21.35
N ASN A 11 1.35 -1.90 -21.05
CA ASN A 11 2.45 -2.36 -20.20
C ASN A 11 1.95 -2.31 -18.75
N ARG A 12 1.23 -3.37 -18.34
CA ARG A 12 1.33 -3.86 -16.96
C ARG A 12 2.78 -4.36 -16.80
N ALA A 13 3.72 -3.42 -16.76
CA ALA A 13 5.10 -3.74 -16.53
C ALA A 13 5.13 -4.28 -15.10
N ASP A 14 5.52 -5.54 -14.96
CA ASP A 14 5.89 -6.06 -13.66
C ASP A 14 6.80 -5.05 -12.96
N PRO A 15 6.72 -4.93 -11.62
CA PRO A 15 7.58 -4.03 -10.87
C PRO A 15 9.04 -4.19 -11.31
N PRO A 16 9.81 -3.10 -11.43
CA PRO A 16 11.23 -3.18 -11.73
C PRO A 16 11.94 -4.24 -10.90
N ASN A 17 12.90 -4.94 -11.48
CA ASN A 17 13.57 -6.10 -10.85
C ASN A 17 14.12 -5.78 -9.44
N TRP A 18 14.61 -4.56 -9.21
CA TRP A 18 15.09 -4.17 -7.88
C TRP A 18 13.98 -4.13 -6.82
N ILE A 19 12.74 -3.77 -7.20
CA ILE A 19 11.58 -3.81 -6.32
C ILE A 19 11.23 -5.26 -6.02
N GLN A 20 11.20 -6.10 -7.05
CA GLN A 20 10.95 -7.53 -6.89
C GLN A 20 11.96 -8.20 -5.96
N GLN A 21 13.20 -7.72 -5.90
CA GLN A 21 14.24 -8.27 -5.00
C GLN A 21 14.28 -7.59 -3.63
N HIS A 22 13.51 -6.53 -3.42
CA HIS A 22 13.55 -5.79 -2.15
C HIS A 22 12.90 -6.62 -1.04
N ALA A 23 13.62 -6.80 0.08
CA ALA A 23 13.16 -7.64 1.20
C ALA A 23 11.76 -7.25 1.69
N VAL A 24 11.53 -5.96 1.92
CA VAL A 24 10.21 -5.46 2.34
C VAL A 24 9.13 -5.74 1.28
N TYR A 25 9.43 -5.60 -0.01
CA TYR A 25 8.43 -5.91 -1.04
C TYR A 25 8.03 -7.39 -1.02
N GLN A 26 9.01 -8.27 -0.82
CA GLN A 26 8.77 -9.70 -0.63
C GLN A 26 7.93 -9.96 0.63
N ASP A 27 8.24 -9.32 1.75
CA ASP A 27 7.45 -9.44 2.98
C ASP A 27 5.99 -8.99 2.77
N LEU A 28 5.77 -7.88 2.07
CA LEU A 28 4.42 -7.41 1.74
C LEU A 28 3.67 -8.38 0.80
N MET A 29 4.37 -9.01 -0.14
CA MET A 29 3.77 -10.05 -1.00
C MET A 29 3.36 -11.30 -0.20
N HIS A 30 4.10 -11.64 0.87
CA HIS A 30 3.77 -12.77 1.75
C HIS A 30 2.55 -12.52 2.65
N LEU A 31 2.03 -11.30 2.72
CA LEU A 31 0.77 -10.99 3.42
C LEU A 31 -0.47 -11.52 2.66
N ASP A 32 -0.31 -12.01 1.44
CA ASP A 32 -1.30 -12.77 0.65
C ASP A 32 -2.68 -12.10 0.50
N VAL A 33 -2.69 -10.79 0.22
CA VAL A 33 -3.93 -10.00 0.09
C VAL A 33 -4.59 -10.10 -1.30
N GLY A 34 -3.96 -10.79 -2.25
CA GLY A 34 -4.53 -11.10 -3.57
C GLY A 34 -4.54 -9.98 -4.62
N ASP A 35 -4.21 -8.73 -4.28
CA ASP A 35 -4.09 -7.60 -5.22
C ASP A 35 -2.64 -7.10 -5.32
N SER A 36 -1.90 -7.58 -6.33
CA SER A 36 -0.48 -7.22 -6.52
C SER A 36 -0.27 -5.75 -6.86
N ALA A 37 -1.26 -5.07 -7.47
CA ALA A 37 -1.19 -3.64 -7.71
C ALA A 37 -1.29 -2.86 -6.40
N GLN A 38 -2.12 -3.32 -5.47
CA GLN A 38 -2.23 -2.76 -4.12
C GLN A 38 -0.94 -3.01 -3.31
N VAL A 39 -0.36 -4.21 -3.38
CA VAL A 39 0.93 -4.50 -2.73
C VAL A 39 2.05 -3.60 -3.30
N TYR A 40 2.08 -3.39 -4.62
CA TYR A 40 3.00 -2.47 -5.25
C TYR A 40 2.79 -1.03 -4.76
N ALA A 41 1.55 -0.55 -4.69
CA ALA A 41 1.24 0.76 -4.13
C ALA A 41 1.68 0.89 -2.66
N ALA A 42 1.47 -0.15 -1.85
CA ALA A 42 1.92 -0.19 -0.46
C ALA A 42 3.44 -0.08 -0.34
N PHE A 43 4.18 -0.77 -1.21
CA PHE A 43 5.63 -0.65 -1.25
C PHE A 43 6.12 0.76 -1.64
N LEU A 44 5.49 1.39 -2.63
CA LEU A 44 5.85 2.76 -3.01
C LEU A 44 5.59 3.75 -1.87
N VAL A 45 4.48 3.58 -1.14
CA VAL A 45 4.18 4.40 0.04
C VAL A 45 5.16 4.10 1.17
N TYR A 46 5.52 2.83 1.41
CA TYR A 46 6.56 2.46 2.37
C TYR A 46 7.87 3.22 2.09
N MET A 47 8.33 3.22 0.84
CA MET A 47 9.55 3.93 0.43
C MET A 47 9.44 5.45 0.64
N ASP A 48 8.29 6.06 0.35
CA ASP A 48 8.07 7.50 0.63
C ASP A 48 8.15 7.79 2.13
N LEU A 49 7.48 6.97 2.96
CA LEU A 49 7.47 7.13 4.40
C LEU A 49 8.87 6.96 5.00
N THR A 50 9.62 5.93 4.63
CA THR A 50 10.94 5.65 5.22
C THR A 50 12.05 6.50 4.62
N GLU A 51 12.09 6.66 3.30
CA GLU A 51 13.23 7.28 2.63
C GLU A 51 13.09 8.78 2.44
N VAL A 52 11.87 9.28 2.21
CA VAL A 52 11.63 10.71 1.98
C VAL A 52 11.23 11.39 3.28
N ARG A 53 10.18 10.87 3.93
CA ARG A 53 9.60 11.49 5.14
C ARG A 53 10.30 11.11 6.43
N LYS A 54 11.14 10.06 6.41
CA LYS A 54 11.90 9.55 7.55
C LYS A 54 11.04 9.11 8.75
N TRP A 55 9.83 8.62 8.47
CA TRP A 55 8.94 8.01 9.46
C TRP A 55 9.60 6.77 10.07
N LYS A 56 9.14 6.41 11.27
CA LYS A 56 9.66 5.32 12.10
C LYS A 56 8.66 4.18 12.15
N GLU A 57 9.18 2.98 12.46
CA GLU A 57 8.37 1.79 12.72
C GLU A 57 7.35 1.49 11.61
N VAL A 58 7.72 1.74 10.34
CA VAL A 58 6.83 1.48 9.20
C VAL A 58 6.75 -0.03 8.98
N VAL A 59 5.58 -0.62 9.17
CA VAL A 59 5.34 -2.05 9.02
C VAL A 59 4.09 -2.31 8.17
N GLY A 60 4.14 -3.35 7.34
CA GLY A 60 2.99 -3.80 6.58
C GLY A 60 2.14 -4.80 7.37
N VAL A 61 0.83 -4.63 7.33
CA VAL A 61 -0.13 -5.54 7.97
C VAL A 61 -1.22 -5.94 7.00
N SER A 62 -1.60 -7.22 7.01
CA SER A 62 -2.72 -7.72 6.21
C SER A 62 -4.05 -7.23 6.79
N CYS A 63 -4.93 -6.72 5.94
CA CYS A 63 -6.31 -6.38 6.29
C CYS A 63 -7.28 -7.21 5.42
N PRO A 64 -7.77 -8.36 5.93
CA PRO A 64 -8.67 -9.23 5.20
C PRO A 64 -9.97 -8.57 4.77
N GLU A 65 -10.52 -7.67 5.59
CA GLU A 65 -11.78 -6.97 5.34
C GLU A 65 -11.71 -6.05 4.11
N LEU A 66 -10.53 -5.49 3.86
CA LEU A 66 -10.23 -4.66 2.69
C LEU A 66 -9.54 -5.43 1.57
N GLN A 67 -9.13 -6.68 1.81
CA GLN A 67 -8.24 -7.47 0.96
C GLN A 67 -7.02 -6.64 0.52
N ALA A 68 -6.37 -6.01 1.49
CA ALA A 68 -5.30 -5.05 1.25
C ALA A 68 -4.21 -5.12 2.32
N VAL A 69 -2.99 -4.72 1.94
CA VAL A 69 -1.92 -4.38 2.87
C VAL A 69 -2.15 -2.95 3.37
N LEU A 70 -2.26 -2.78 4.68
CA LEU A 70 -2.17 -1.47 5.33
C LEU A 70 -0.74 -1.25 5.82
N LEU A 71 -0.36 0.02 6.04
CA LEU A 71 0.89 0.36 6.70
C LEU A 71 0.59 0.98 8.06
N GLU A 72 1.16 0.41 9.11
CA GLU A 72 1.25 1.05 10.41
C GLU A 72 2.60 1.79 10.48
N ALA A 73 2.60 3.05 10.90
CA ALA A 73 3.82 3.86 10.93
C ALA A 73 3.72 5.00 11.94
N ARG A 74 4.86 5.48 12.44
CA ARG A 74 4.95 6.66 13.31
C ARG A 74 5.68 7.79 12.60
N GLU A 75 5.10 8.99 12.61
CA GLU A 75 5.76 10.16 12.01
C GLU A 75 7.05 10.52 12.76
N LYS A 76 7.00 10.48 14.10
CA LYS A 76 8.20 10.59 14.96
C LYS A 76 8.19 9.54 16.05
N GLU A 77 9.38 9.30 16.61
CA GLU A 77 9.54 8.40 17.76
C GLU A 77 8.71 8.90 18.96
N GLY A 78 7.96 7.99 19.58
CA GLY A 78 7.07 8.29 20.71
C GLY A 78 5.72 8.92 20.34
N GLU A 79 5.47 9.27 19.07
CA GLU A 79 4.15 9.71 18.61
C GLU A 79 3.21 8.52 18.36
N ALA A 80 1.90 8.76 18.31
CA ALA A 80 0.91 7.73 18.04
C ALA A 80 1.12 7.08 16.67
N ALA A 81 0.90 5.75 16.61
CA ALA A 81 0.93 5.03 15.35
C ALA A 81 -0.24 5.48 14.47
N GLN A 82 0.05 5.67 13.19
CA GLN A 82 -0.91 6.00 12.16
C GLN A 82 -1.06 4.81 11.22
N MET A 83 -2.31 4.56 10.83
CA MET A 83 -2.67 3.54 9.87
C MET A 83 -2.92 4.19 8.52
N ILE A 84 -2.25 3.68 7.49
CA ILE A 84 -2.29 4.20 6.13
C ILE A 84 -2.86 3.11 5.24
N PHE A 85 -3.78 3.49 4.34
CA PHE A 85 -4.33 2.60 3.31
C PHE A 85 -3.81 3.01 1.93
N PRO A 86 -2.77 2.33 1.41
CA PRO A 86 -2.22 2.62 0.09
C PRO A 86 -3.18 2.17 -1.01
N LEU A 87 -3.52 3.11 -1.90
CA LEU A 87 -4.40 2.86 -3.04
C LEU A 87 -3.64 3.04 -4.36
N PRO A 88 -3.75 2.09 -5.31
CA PRO A 88 -3.23 2.28 -6.65
C PRO A 88 -3.89 3.49 -7.33
N SER A 89 -3.11 4.33 -8.00
CA SER A 89 -3.60 5.57 -8.64
C SER A 89 -4.67 5.36 -9.71
N HIS A 90 -4.71 4.17 -10.33
CA HIS A 90 -5.69 3.81 -11.34
C HIS A 90 -6.98 3.20 -10.75
N ARG A 91 -7.05 2.99 -9.43
CA ARG A 91 -8.20 2.42 -8.73
C ARG A 91 -8.94 3.52 -7.97
N SER A 92 -10.25 3.60 -8.16
CA SER A 92 -11.13 4.43 -7.33
C SER A 92 -11.43 3.74 -6.01
N ILE A 93 -11.58 4.54 -4.95
CA ILE A 93 -12.07 4.06 -3.66
C ILE A 93 -13.60 3.91 -3.73
N LYS A 94 -14.12 2.79 -3.27
CA LYS A 94 -15.57 2.60 -3.09
C LYS A 94 -15.98 3.12 -1.72
N HIS A 95 -17.20 3.63 -1.60
CA HIS A 95 -17.76 4.11 -0.32
C HIS A 95 -17.61 3.06 0.80
N ARG A 96 -17.93 1.80 0.48
CA ARG A 96 -17.81 0.68 1.41
C ARG A 96 -16.37 0.47 1.90
N GLU A 97 -15.36 0.64 1.05
CA GLU A 97 -13.96 0.47 1.44
C GLU A 97 -13.52 1.60 2.37
N TYR A 98 -13.96 2.83 2.11
CA TYR A 98 -13.74 3.98 2.99
C TYR A 98 -14.40 3.80 4.37
N GLU A 99 -15.66 3.36 4.39
CA GLU A 99 -16.39 3.06 5.63
C GLU A 99 -15.69 1.95 6.41
N THR A 100 -15.33 0.86 5.73
CA THR A 100 -14.64 -0.28 6.34
C THR A 100 -13.32 0.16 6.95
N PHE A 101 -12.51 0.95 6.22
CA PHE A 101 -11.25 1.48 6.74
C PHE A 101 -11.47 2.37 7.96
N THR A 102 -12.47 3.26 7.94
CA THR A 102 -12.76 4.17 9.06
C THR A 102 -13.24 3.40 10.29
N VAL A 103 -14.04 2.35 10.11
CA VAL A 103 -14.44 1.45 11.22
C VAL A 103 -13.22 0.76 11.81
N ILE A 104 -12.31 0.23 10.97
CA ILE A 104 -11.06 -0.38 11.44
C ILE A 104 -10.24 0.61 12.27
N LEU A 105 -10.06 1.85 11.79
CA LEU A 105 -9.36 2.89 12.54
C LEU A 105 -9.98 3.15 13.92
N SER A 106 -11.31 3.18 14.01
CA SER A 106 -12.02 3.42 15.28
C SER A 106 -11.87 2.27 16.29
N LEU A 107 -11.77 1.04 15.81
CA LEU A 107 -11.58 -0.14 16.67
C LEU A 107 -10.15 -0.22 17.21
N LEU A 108 -9.16 0.13 16.38
CA LEU A 108 -7.76 0.17 16.77
C LEU A 108 -7.48 1.29 17.80
N SER A 109 -8.13 2.44 17.67
CA SER A 109 -7.99 3.54 18.64
C SER A 109 -8.71 3.29 19.97
N SER A 110 -9.70 2.39 20.00
CA SER A 110 -10.42 2.01 21.22
C SER A 110 -9.71 0.94 22.05
N SER A 111 -8.59 0.40 21.55
CA SER A 111 -7.83 -0.69 22.18
C SER A 111 -6.60 -0.20 22.97
N PHE A 112 -6.42 1.13 23.10
CA PHE A 112 -5.33 1.78 23.85
C PHE A 112 -5.88 2.69 24.96
#